data_AF-A0A7V2JXZ7-F1
#
_entry.id   AF-A0A7V2JXZ7-F1
#
_cell.length_a   1.000
_cell.length_b   1.000
_cell.length_c   1.000
_cell.angle_alpha   90.00
_cell.angle_beta   90.00
_cell.angle_gamma   90.00
#
_symmetry.space_group_name_H-M   'P 1'
#
loop_
_entity.id
_entity.type
_entity.pdbx_description
1 polymer ?
#
loop_
_entity_poly.entity_id
_entity_poly.type
_entity_poly.pdbx_seq_one_letter_code
_entity_poly.pdbx_strand_id
1 'polypeptide(L)' 'MNAANNTCKWYPVCPMKYYFERGKIDRKWIEEYCHGNWAACVRYRMEERGEFHPDNMLPDGTVDEHLT' A
#
# COMPACT_ATOMS: atom_id res chain seq x y z
N MET A 1 2.49 22.92 4.45
CA MET A 1 2.52 21.79 5.40
C MET A 1 3.95 21.24 5.39
N ASN A 2 4.60 21.18 6.55
CA ASN A 2 6.00 20.76 6.68
C ASN A 2 6.17 19.32 6.21
N ALA A 3 7.10 19.09 5.29
CA ALA A 3 7.42 17.79 4.70
C ALA A 3 8.14 16.90 5.73
N ALA A 4 7.42 16.45 6.76
CA ALA A 4 7.75 15.19 7.40
C ALA A 4 7.58 14.11 6.32
N ASN A 5 8.57 13.23 6.17
CA ASN A 5 8.60 12.15 5.19
C ASN A 5 7.22 11.50 5.03
N ASN A 6 6.48 11.82 3.96
CA ASN A 6 5.07 11.44 3.73
C ASN A 6 4.90 9.95 3.41
N THR A 7 5.90 9.13 3.72
CA THR A 7 5.90 7.71 3.43
C THR A 7 5.17 6.94 4.53
N CYS A 8 4.26 6.07 4.15
CA CYS A 8 3.62 5.10 5.04
C CYS A 8 4.66 4.35 5.86
N LYS A 9 4.46 4.25 7.18
CA LYS A 9 5.38 3.58 8.11
C LYS A 9 5.67 2.11 7.76
N TRP A 10 4.74 1.44 7.07
CA TRP A 10 4.90 0.05 6.63
C TRP A 10 5.42 -0.11 5.19
N TYR A 11 5.63 0.98 4.45
CA TYR A 11 6.13 0.91 3.07
C TYR A 11 7.38 0.03 2.88
N PRO A 12 8.37 0.02 3.80
CA PRO A 12 9.57 -0.81 3.62
C PRO A 12 9.30 -2.32 3.55
N VAL A 13 8.19 -2.79 4.13
CA VAL A 13 7.82 -4.22 4.22
C VAL A 13 6.50 -4.56 3.52
N CYS A 14 5.77 -3.56 3.03
CA CYS A 14 4.46 -3.75 2.42
C CYS A 14 4.57 -4.44 1.05
N PRO A 15 3.71 -5.44 0.74
CA PRO A 15 3.68 -6.10 -0.57
C PRO A 15 3.53 -5.15 -1.76
N MET A 16 2.93 -3.96 -1.56
CA MET A 16 2.80 -2.96 -2.62
C MET A 16 4.15 -2.50 -3.16
N LYS A 17 5.14 -2.29 -2.28
CA LYS A 17 6.50 -1.96 -2.70
C LYS A 17 7.09 -3.08 -3.54
N TYR A 18 6.97 -4.32 -3.08
CA TYR A 18 7.46 -5.50 -3.78
C TYR A 18 6.84 -5.66 -5.18
N TYR A 19 5.51 -5.53 -5.30
CA TYR A 19 4.85 -5.64 -6.60
C TYR A 19 5.20 -4.48 -7.53
N PHE A 20 5.34 -3.27 -7.01
CA PHE A 20 5.76 -2.12 -7.81
C PHE A 20 7.20 -2.29 -8.35
N GLU A 21 8.14 -2.69 -7.50
CA GLU A 21 9.54 -2.94 -7.90
C GLU A 21 9.66 -4.06 -8.95
N ARG A 22 8.69 -4.98 -9.00
CA ARG A 22 8.58 -6.02 -10.03
C ARG A 22 7.76 -5.62 -11.26
N GLY A 23 7.25 -4.39 -11.32
CA GLY A 23 6.42 -3.90 -12.42
C GLY A 23 5.03 -4.55 -12.51
N LYS A 24 4.56 -5.19 -11.43
CA LYS A 24 3.25 -5.87 -11.41
C LYS A 24 2.07 -4.92 -11.13
N ILE A 25 2.31 -3.79 -10.49
CA ILE A 25 1.28 -2.78 -10.21
C ILE A 25 1.71 -1.41 -10.71
N ASP A 26 0.74 -0.57 -11.05
CA ASP A 26 0.98 0.78 -11.53
C ASP A 26 1.55 1.69 -10.42
N ARG A 27 2.42 2.63 -10.82
CA ARG A 27 3.06 3.61 -9.93
C ARG A 27 2.07 4.44 -9.11
N LYS A 28 0.85 4.67 -9.61
CA LYS A 28 -0.21 5.40 -8.91
C LYS A 28 -0.46 4.86 -7.49
N TRP A 29 -0.35 3.55 -7.31
CA TRP A 29 -0.54 2.92 -6.00
C TRP A 29 0.51 3.35 -4.98
N ILE A 30 1.74 3.59 -5.45
CA ILE A 30 2.83 4.06 -4.61
C ILE A 30 2.73 5.56 -4.36
N GLU A 31 2.47 6.35 -5.40
CA GLU A 31 2.46 7.81 -5.31
C GLU A 31 1.23 8.35 -4.56
N GLU A 32 0.03 7.83 -4.85
CA GLU A 32 -1.21 8.32 -4.25
C GLU A 32 -1.41 7.82 -2.82
N TYR A 33 -0.98 6.59 -2.52
CA TYR A 33 -1.17 5.96 -1.21
C TYR A 33 0.14 5.90 -0.42
N CYS A 34 1.16 5.15 -0.88
CA CYS A 34 2.34 4.88 -0.06
C CYS A 34 3.16 6.13 0.30
N HIS A 35 3.34 7.07 -0.64
CA HIS A 35 4.02 8.35 -0.45
C HIS A 35 3.06 9.55 -0.41
N GLY A 36 1.76 9.28 -0.55
CA GLY A 36 0.68 10.27 -0.55
C GLY A 36 -0.21 10.12 0.68
N ASN A 37 -1.51 9.93 0.46
CA ASN A 37 -2.50 9.78 1.52
C ASN A 37 -2.60 8.31 1.98
N TRP A 38 -1.57 7.84 2.68
CA TRP A 38 -1.54 6.46 3.20
C TRP A 38 -2.67 6.16 4.19
N ALA A 39 -3.26 7.18 4.84
CA ALA A 39 -4.40 7.01 5.73
C ALA A 39 -5.69 6.60 4.98
N ALA A 40 -5.77 6.85 3.66
CA ALA A 40 -6.86 6.36 2.81
C ALA A 40 -6.69 4.89 2.38
N CYS A 41 -5.49 4.31 2.50
CA CYS A 41 -5.22 2.92 2.15
C CYS A 41 -6.02 1.98 3.06
N VAL A 42 -6.80 1.07 2.47
CA VAL A 42 -7.58 0.06 3.21
C VAL A 42 -6.64 -0.85 4.00
N ARG A 43 -5.54 -1.30 3.39
CA ARG A 43 -4.55 -2.15 4.06
C ARG A 43 -3.96 -1.50 5.32
N TYR A 44 -3.63 -0.21 5.23
CA TYR A 44 -3.15 0.57 6.38
C TYR A 44 -4.16 0.54 7.53
N ARG A 45 -5.44 0.80 7.21
CA ARG A 45 -6.51 0.82 8.23
C ARG A 45 -6.76 -0.55 8.84
N MET A 46 -6.64 -1.62 8.06
CA MET A 46 -6.77 -3.00 8.54
C MET A 46 -5.61 -3.37 9.47
N GLU A 47 -4.38 -3.03 9.10
CA GLU A 47 -3.19 -3.27 9.94
C GLU A 47 -3.27 -2.53 11.29
N GLU A 48 -3.70 -1.26 11.31
CA GLU A 48 -3.92 -0.51 12.56
C GLU A 48 -4.98 -1.14 13.47
N ARG A 49 -5.92 -1.91 12.90
CA ARG A 49 -6.98 -2.61 13.62
C ARG A 49 -6.61 -4.05 13.97
N GLY A 50 -5.46 -4.55 13.51
CA GLY A 50 -5.08 -5.96 13.65
C GLY A 50 -5.95 -6.91 12.81
N GLU A 51 -6.53 -6.43 11.71
CA GLU A 51 -7.37 -7.22 10.82
C GLU A 51 -6.53 -7.90 9.74
N PHE A 52 -6.78 -9.19 9.50
CA PHE A 52 -6.16 -9.94 8.43
C PHE A 52 -6.53 -9.37 7.05
N HIS A 53 -5.54 -9.24 6.18
CA HIS A 53 -5.73 -8.93 4.77
C HIS A 53 -4.68 -9.67 3.92
N PRO A 54 -5.03 -10.18 2.73
CA PRO A 54 -4.09 -10.95 1.91
C PRO A 54 -3.08 -10.04 1.21
N ASP A 55 -1.92 -10.61 0.85
CA ASP A 55 -0.82 -9.87 0.22
C ASP A 55 -1.18 -9.28 -1.14
N ASN A 56 -2.07 -9.92 -1.89
CA ASN A 56 -2.55 -9.46 -3.19
C ASN A 56 -3.70 -8.44 -3.13
N MET A 57 -4.05 -7.94 -1.94
CA MET A 57 -4.98 -6.81 -1.81
C MET A 57 -4.31 -5.49 -2.24
N LEU A 58 -4.95 -4.67 -3.06
CA LEU A 58 -4.48 -3.35 -3.45
C LEU A 58 -4.85 -2.28 -2.39
N PRO A 59 -4.28 -1.07 -2.46
CA PRO A 59 -4.55 0.00 -1.49
C PRO A 59 -6.02 0.41 -1.36
N ASP A 60 -6.83 0.22 -2.40
CA ASP A 60 -8.26 0.51 -2.41
C ASP A 60 -9.13 -0.62 -1.79
N GLY A 61 -8.51 -1.75 -1.41
CA GLY A 61 -9.18 -2.90 -0.82
C GLY A 61 -9.61 -3.97 -1.82
N THR A 62 -9.40 -3.77 -3.13
CA THR A 62 -9.64 -4.81 -4.13
C THR A 62 -8.58 -5.90 -4.04
N VAL A 63 -8.91 -7.15 -4.35
CA VAL A 63 -7.97 -8.27 -4.40
C VAL A 63 -7.67 -8.59 -5.85
N ASP A 64 -6.38 -8.60 -6.22
CA ASP A 64 -5.92 -8.96 -7.57
C ASP A 64 -5.28 -10.34 -7.55
N GLU A 65 -6.02 -11.35 -7.99
CA GLU A 65 -5.57 -12.76 -8.05
C GLU A 65 -4.40 -12.99 -9.02
N HIS A 66 -4.00 -12.00 -9.83
CA HIS A 66 -2.84 -12.11 -10.71
C HIS A 66 -1.52 -11.69 -10.03
N LEU A 67 -1.56 -11.16 -8.80
CA LEU A 67 -0.36 -10.73 -8.08
C LEU A 67 0.36 -11.85 -7.33
N THR A 68 -0.32 -12.96 -7.06
CA THR A 68 0.24 -14.19 -6.45
C THR A 68 1.07 -15.00 -7.43
#